data_AF-A0A183MBN7-F1
#
_entry.id   AF-A0A183MBN7-F1
#
_cell.length_a   1.000
_cell.length_b   1.000
_cell.length_c   1.000
_cell.angle_alpha   90.00
_cell.angle_beta   90.00
_cell.angle_gamma   90.00
#
_symmetry.space_group_name_H-M   'P 1'
#
loop_
_entity.id
_entity.type
_entity.pdbx_description
1 polymer ?
#
loop_
_entity_poly.entity_id
_entity_poly.type
_entity_poly.pdbx_seq_one_letter_code
_entity_poly.pdbx_strand_id
1 'polypeptide(L)'
;MILTFKKLLHQKRTELTTMRNRYLTGLEKLEFASNEVGKMQIELRNLQPLLIETSIETDKLLHKIAQESVEVEAQREIVASDEMIANQSASISKAIKDECESDLAEAMPILNDALSSLDTLKQSDITLVKSMKNPPNVVKLVMEAVCIMLNEKADRKPDGTGRMIEDYWSSSLKLLNDLKFLDRLKNYPIDNISINIMKKIRDNYIPNIDFDPKIVKNASTACEGLCKWIIALDKYDKVVKIVAPKKEKLTIAESELKV
;
A
#
# COMPACT_ATOMS: atom_id res chain seq x y z
N MET A 1 -16.59 29.76 -118.57
CA MET A 1 -16.96 30.89 -117.69
C MET A 1 -18.02 30.57 -116.63
N ILE A 2 -19.09 29.81 -116.92
CA ILE A 2 -20.16 29.54 -115.94
C ILE A 2 -19.70 28.66 -114.76
N LEU A 3 -18.88 27.63 -115.03
CA LEU A 3 -18.37 26.70 -114.00
C LEU A 3 -17.44 27.37 -112.98
N THR A 4 -16.55 28.25 -113.44
CA THR A 4 -15.63 29.00 -112.58
C THR A 4 -16.39 29.98 -111.67
N PHE A 5 -17.42 30.66 -112.20
CA PHE A 5 -18.28 31.54 -111.40
C PHE A 5 -19.08 30.77 -110.35
N LYS A 6 -19.66 29.60 -110.70
CA LYS A 6 -20.33 28.71 -109.73
C LYS A 6 -19.39 28.28 -108.60
N LYS A 7 -18.13 27.94 -108.91
CA LYS A 7 -17.12 27.52 -107.92
C LYS A 7 -16.75 28.66 -106.97
N LEU A 8 -16.47 29.85 -107.50
CA LEU A 8 -16.14 31.04 -106.68
C LEU A 8 -17.31 31.45 -105.79
N LEU A 9 -18.53 31.42 -106.31
CA LEU A 9 -19.74 31.74 -105.55
C LEU A 9 -20.00 30.72 -104.44
N HIS A 10 -19.76 29.44 -104.70
CA HIS A 10 -19.80 28.41 -103.66
C HIS A 10 -18.74 28.67 -102.58
N GLN A 11 -17.48 28.94 -102.96
CA GLN A 11 -16.40 29.26 -102.02
C GLN A 11 -16.71 30.47 -101.15
N LYS A 12 -17.22 31.57 -101.73
CA LYS A 12 -17.59 32.77 -100.97
C LYS A 12 -18.79 32.53 -100.06
N ARG A 13 -19.77 31.73 -100.48
CA ARG A 13 -20.88 31.32 -99.62
C ARG A 13 -20.42 30.44 -98.46
N THR A 14 -19.51 29.49 -98.69
CA THR A 14 -18.95 28.65 -97.63
C THR A 14 -18.14 29.49 -96.66
N GLU A 15 -17.29 30.40 -97.14
CA GLU A 15 -16.48 31.30 -96.32
C GLU A 15 -17.36 32.19 -95.41
N LEU A 16 -18.40 32.81 -95.98
CA LEU A 16 -19.38 33.60 -95.21
C LEU A 16 -20.16 32.74 -94.21
N THR A 17 -20.50 31.50 -94.56
CA THR A 17 -21.22 30.60 -93.66
C THR A 17 -20.32 30.14 -92.50
N THR A 18 -19.05 29.82 -92.76
CA THR A 18 -18.08 29.48 -91.73
C THR A 18 -17.82 30.65 -90.79
N MET A 19 -17.65 31.86 -91.33
CA MET A 19 -17.50 33.07 -90.52
C MET A 19 -18.74 33.33 -89.66
N ARG A 20 -19.94 33.24 -90.23
CA ARG A 20 -21.21 33.35 -89.49
C ARG A 20 -21.26 32.34 -88.34
N ASN A 21 -21.00 31.06 -88.62
CA ASN A 21 -21.04 30.00 -87.60
C ASN A 21 -20.01 30.25 -86.48
N ARG A 22 -18.81 30.70 -86.84
CA ARG A 22 -17.78 31.08 -85.84
C ARG A 22 -18.26 32.21 -84.93
N TYR A 23 -18.89 33.25 -85.49
CA TYR A 23 -19.46 34.34 -84.69
C TYR A 23 -20.62 33.87 -83.82
N LEU A 24 -21.51 33.02 -84.34
CA LEU A 24 -22.62 32.45 -83.57
C LEU A 24 -22.11 31.62 -82.38
N THR A 25 -21.15 30.71 -82.60
CA THR A 25 -20.54 29.93 -81.51
C THR A 25 -19.77 30.83 -80.54
N GLY A 26 -19.08 31.86 -81.03
CA GLY A 26 -18.41 32.84 -80.17
C GLY A 26 -19.39 33.60 -79.28
N LEU A 27 -20.52 34.05 -79.83
CA LEU A 27 -21.58 34.74 -79.09
C LEU A 27 -22.19 33.83 -78.03
N GLU A 28 -22.49 32.59 -78.38
CA GLU A 28 -23.03 31.57 -77.47
C GLU A 28 -22.07 31.28 -76.31
N LYS A 29 -20.75 31.18 -76.58
CA LYS A 29 -19.75 30.99 -75.52
C LYS A 29 -19.59 32.22 -74.63
N LEU A 30 -19.69 33.43 -75.19
CA LEU A 30 -19.66 34.67 -74.41
C LEU A 30 -20.91 34.80 -73.52
N GLU A 31 -22.08 34.45 -74.04
CA GLU A 31 -23.33 34.42 -73.28
C GLU A 31 -23.27 33.40 -72.14
N PHE A 32 -22.78 32.19 -72.42
CA PHE A 32 -22.56 31.17 -71.39
C PHE A 32 -21.60 31.66 -70.29
N ALA A 33 -20.44 32.19 -70.66
CA ALA A 33 -19.47 32.70 -69.70
C ALA A 33 -20.04 33.88 -68.90
N SER A 34 -20.80 34.78 -69.52
CA SER A 34 -21.46 35.89 -68.83
C SER A 34 -22.48 35.40 -67.80
N ASN A 35 -23.25 34.36 -68.13
CA ASN A 35 -24.21 33.76 -67.20
C ASN A 35 -23.52 33.09 -66.01
N GLU A 36 -22.44 32.34 -66.24
CA GLU A 36 -21.67 31.69 -65.16
C GLU A 36 -20.98 32.71 -64.25
N VAL A 37 -20.40 33.77 -64.82
CA VAL A 37 -19.84 34.88 -64.03
C VAL A 37 -20.94 35.57 -63.19
N GLY A 38 -22.14 35.75 -63.75
CA GLY A 38 -23.29 36.27 -63.01
C GLY A 38 -23.68 35.40 -61.81
N LYS A 39 -23.72 34.07 -61.98
CA LYS A 39 -23.97 33.13 -60.87
C LYS A 39 -22.89 33.20 -59.80
N MET A 40 -21.61 33.16 -60.19
CA MET A 40 -20.49 33.26 -59.26
C MET A 40 -20.49 34.58 -58.46
N GLN A 41 -20.87 35.70 -59.08
CA GLN A 41 -20.98 36.98 -58.39
C GLN A 41 -22.07 36.97 -57.32
N ILE A 42 -23.22 36.33 -57.61
CA ILE A 42 -24.31 36.18 -56.63
C ILE A 42 -23.88 35.28 -55.48
N GLU A 43 -23.24 34.14 -55.77
CA GLU A 43 -22.71 33.24 -54.76
C GLU A 43 -21.68 33.93 -53.86
N LEU A 44 -20.71 34.64 -54.44
CA LEU A 44 -19.71 35.40 -53.67
C LEU A 44 -20.36 36.46 -52.78
N ARG A 45 -21.37 37.19 -53.30
CA ARG A 45 -22.11 38.20 -52.53
C ARG A 45 -22.85 37.59 -51.34
N ASN A 46 -23.36 36.36 -51.49
CA ASN A 46 -24.05 35.64 -50.42
C ASN A 46 -23.08 35.00 -49.41
N LEU A 47 -21.91 34.55 -49.86
CA LEU A 47 -20.91 33.91 -48.99
C LEU A 47 -20.13 34.93 -48.15
N GLN A 48 -19.96 36.15 -48.67
CA GLN A 48 -19.23 37.22 -47.99
C GLN A 48 -19.75 37.54 -46.57
N PRO A 49 -21.06 37.76 -46.33
CA PRO A 49 -21.55 38.01 -44.97
C PRO A 49 -21.37 36.79 -44.05
N LEU A 50 -21.58 35.58 -44.56
CA LEU A 50 -21.39 34.34 -43.79
C LEU A 50 -19.92 34.16 -43.36
N LEU A 51 -18.97 34.49 -44.25
CA LEU A 51 -17.55 34.45 -43.93
C LEU A 51 -17.18 35.44 -42.81
N ILE A 52 -17.77 36.64 -42.83
CA ILE A 52 -17.52 37.65 -41.79
C ILE A 52 -18.11 37.19 -40.45
N GLU A 53 -19.33 36.66 -40.44
CA GLU A 53 -19.96 36.15 -39.23
C GLU A 53 -19.18 34.99 -38.62
N THR A 54 -18.82 33.99 -39.43
CA THR A 54 -18.02 32.85 -38.99
C THR A 54 -16.62 33.27 -38.51
N SER A 55 -15.99 34.25 -39.16
CA SER A 55 -14.71 34.83 -38.70
C SER A 55 -14.83 35.45 -37.30
N ILE A 56 -15.90 36.21 -37.05
CA ILE A 56 -16.15 36.84 -35.74
C ILE A 56 -16.40 35.78 -34.67
N GLU A 57 -17.14 34.71 -34.98
CA GLU A 57 -17.36 33.60 -34.07
C GLU A 57 -16.06 32.86 -33.75
N THR A 58 -15.22 32.62 -34.74
CA THR A 58 -13.90 31.98 -34.53
C THR A 58 -12.99 32.86 -33.66
N ASP A 59 -13.00 34.18 -33.84
CA ASP A 59 -12.20 35.10 -33.02
C ASP A 59 -12.67 35.11 -31.56
N LYS A 60 -13.99 35.10 -31.34
CA LYS A 60 -14.56 34.98 -29.98
C LYS A 60 -14.17 33.66 -29.32
N LEU A 61 -14.23 32.56 -30.07
CA LEU A 61 -13.84 31.24 -29.56
C LEU A 61 -12.35 31.20 -29.21
N LEU A 62 -11.48 31.75 -30.06
CA LEU A 62 -10.05 31.84 -29.80
C LEU A 62 -9.75 32.64 -28.53
N HIS A 63 -10.44 33.77 -28.32
CA HIS A 63 -10.31 34.53 -27.08
C HIS A 63 -10.74 33.74 -25.84
N LYS A 64 -11.83 32.98 -25.94
CA LYS A 64 -12.31 32.14 -24.83
C LYS A 64 -11.32 31.02 -24.51
N ILE A 65 -10.81 30.33 -25.53
CA ILE A 65 -9.79 29.28 -25.37
C ILE A 65 -8.52 29.87 -24.73
N ALA A 66 -8.10 31.06 -25.13
CA ALA A 66 -6.92 31.71 -24.55
C ALA A 66 -7.12 32.01 -23.05
N GLN A 67 -8.31 32.45 -22.64
CA GLN A 67 -8.62 32.67 -21.22
C GLN A 67 -8.65 31.36 -20.43
N GLU A 68 -9.40 30.36 -20.92
CA GLU A 68 -9.50 29.05 -20.28
C GLU A 68 -8.13 28.36 -20.18
N SER A 69 -7.25 28.52 -21.17
CA SER A 69 -5.90 27.95 -21.14
C SER A 69 -5.03 28.50 -20.00
N VAL A 70 -5.22 29.76 -19.61
CA VAL A 70 -4.48 30.37 -18.49
C VAL A 70 -4.96 29.79 -17.16
N GLU A 71 -6.28 29.63 -17.00
CA GLU A 71 -6.88 29.03 -15.81
C GLU A 71 -6.49 27.57 -15.64
N VAL A 72 -6.50 26.80 -16.75
CA VAL A 72 -6.10 25.38 -16.75
C VAL A 72 -4.62 25.23 -16.39
N GLU A 73 -3.72 26.05 -16.92
CA GLU A 73 -2.30 25.95 -16.58
C GLU A 73 -2.03 26.33 -15.12
N ALA A 74 -2.70 27.36 -14.59
CA ALA A 74 -2.61 27.71 -13.17
C ALA A 74 -3.11 26.57 -12.27
N GLN A 75 -4.25 25.95 -12.62
CA GLN A 75 -4.77 24.80 -11.87
C GLN A 75 -3.84 23.58 -11.97
N ARG A 76 -3.21 23.38 -13.13
CA ARG A 76 -2.27 22.28 -13.35
C ARG A 76 -1.04 22.38 -12.45
N GLU A 77 -0.51 23.58 -12.25
CA GLU A 77 0.64 23.80 -11.35
C GLU A 77 0.28 23.47 -9.90
N ILE A 78 -0.92 23.85 -9.45
CA ILE A 78 -1.44 23.52 -8.11
C ILE A 78 -1.57 22.00 -7.96
N VAL A 79 -2.23 21.34 -8.91
CA VAL A 79 -2.44 19.88 -8.87
C VAL A 79 -1.11 19.13 -8.92
N ALA A 80 -0.12 19.60 -9.69
CA ALA A 80 1.20 18.98 -9.73
C ALA A 80 1.95 19.11 -8.40
N SER A 81 1.82 20.25 -7.71
CA SER A 81 2.36 20.43 -6.36
C SER A 81 1.69 19.50 -5.35
N ASP A 82 0.36 19.42 -5.36
CA ASP A 82 -0.41 18.56 -4.47
C ASP A 82 -0.12 17.07 -4.72
N GLU A 83 0.01 16.67 -5.99
CA GLU A 83 0.39 15.31 -6.36
C GLU A 83 1.78 14.94 -5.83
N MET A 84 2.74 15.88 -5.88
CA MET A 84 4.09 15.65 -5.34
C MET A 84 4.06 15.44 -3.83
N ILE A 85 3.30 16.26 -3.11
CA ILE A 85 3.14 16.15 -1.65
C ILE A 85 2.45 14.82 -1.29
N ALA A 86 1.38 14.47 -2.00
CA ALA A 86 0.64 13.22 -1.79
C ALA A 86 1.51 11.98 -2.08
N ASN A 87 2.31 12.01 -3.15
CA ASN A 87 3.24 10.91 -3.46
C ASN A 87 4.34 10.79 -2.41
N GLN A 88 4.88 11.91 -1.90
CA GLN A 88 5.89 11.90 -0.86
C GLN A 88 5.34 11.34 0.46
N SER A 89 4.16 11.80 0.90
CA SER A 89 3.53 11.31 2.12
C SER A 89 3.13 9.83 1.99
N ALA A 90 2.63 9.40 0.83
CA ALA A 90 2.37 7.99 0.54
C ALA A 90 3.64 7.12 0.61
N SER A 91 4.77 7.61 0.08
CA SER A 91 6.04 6.91 0.16
C SER A 91 6.56 6.78 1.60
N ILE A 92 6.40 7.82 2.42
CA ILE A 92 6.80 7.82 3.83
C ILE A 92 5.94 6.80 4.61
N SER A 93 4.62 6.84 4.44
CA SER A 93 3.70 5.91 5.09
C SER A 93 4.00 4.46 4.69
N LYS A 94 4.30 4.21 3.41
CA LYS A 94 4.68 2.89 2.94
C LYS A 94 5.99 2.40 3.56
N ALA A 95 7.02 3.25 3.62
CA ALA A 95 8.30 2.89 4.23
C ALA A 95 8.14 2.54 5.72
N ILE A 96 7.39 3.34 6.48
CA ILE A 96 7.11 3.07 7.91
C ILE A 96 6.34 1.75 8.06
N LYS A 97 5.38 1.48 7.18
CA LYS A 97 4.61 0.24 7.16
C LYS A 97 5.49 -0.97 6.91
N ASP A 98 6.31 -0.93 5.86
CA ASP A 98 7.20 -2.02 5.46
C ASP A 98 8.20 -2.35 6.59
N GLU A 99 8.75 -1.33 7.25
CA GLU A 99 9.60 -1.52 8.44
C GLU A 99 8.85 -2.20 9.60
N CYS A 100 7.64 -1.75 9.92
CA CYS A 100 6.83 -2.36 10.97
C CYS A 100 6.50 -3.82 10.68
N GLU A 101 6.13 -4.12 9.43
CA GLU A 101 5.82 -5.48 8.99
C GLU A 101 7.06 -6.38 9.06
N SER A 102 8.23 -5.87 8.67
CA SER A 102 9.50 -6.59 8.79
C SER A 102 9.84 -6.91 10.25
N ASP A 103 9.77 -5.91 11.14
CA ASP A 103 10.06 -6.10 12.57
C ASP A 103 9.09 -7.13 13.20
N LEU A 104 7.80 -7.06 12.84
CA LEU A 104 6.79 -8.03 13.28
C LEU A 104 7.00 -9.43 12.69
N ALA A 105 7.42 -9.52 11.43
CA ALA A 105 7.66 -10.79 10.75
C ALA A 105 8.79 -11.61 11.37
N GLU A 106 9.74 -10.98 12.07
CA GLU A 106 10.77 -11.70 12.82
C GLU A 106 10.22 -12.30 14.13
N ALA A 107 9.38 -11.56 14.86
CA ALA A 107 8.89 -12.00 16.18
C ALA A 107 7.69 -12.94 16.13
N MET A 108 6.74 -12.75 15.20
CA MET A 108 5.54 -13.58 15.06
C MET A 108 5.82 -15.08 14.87
N PRO A 109 6.75 -15.52 14.01
CA PRO A 109 7.01 -16.96 13.85
C PRO A 109 7.59 -17.58 15.11
N ILE A 110 8.44 -16.84 15.85
CA ILE A 110 9.03 -17.32 17.10
C ILE A 110 7.94 -17.49 18.18
N LEU A 111 7.00 -16.54 18.26
CA LEU A 111 5.85 -16.64 19.16
C LEU A 111 4.94 -17.82 18.79
N ASN A 112 4.62 -17.98 17.51
CA ASN A 112 3.78 -19.08 17.04
C ASN A 112 4.43 -20.44 17.26
N ASP A 113 5.74 -20.57 17.03
CA ASP A 113 6.49 -21.80 17.31
C ASP A 113 6.42 -22.16 18.81
N ALA A 114 6.56 -21.15 19.68
CA ALA A 114 6.44 -21.37 21.12
C ALA A 114 5.01 -21.74 21.56
N LEU A 115 3.97 -21.11 21.00
CA LEU A 115 2.57 -21.49 21.26
C LEU A 115 2.28 -22.91 20.77
N SER A 116 2.79 -23.29 19.60
CA SER A 116 2.68 -24.66 19.09
C SER A 116 3.38 -25.67 20.01
N SER A 117 4.53 -25.29 20.59
CA SER A 117 5.23 -26.11 21.58
C SER A 117 4.39 -26.30 22.84
N LEU A 118 3.64 -25.28 23.28
CA LEU A 118 2.69 -25.40 24.39
C LEU A 118 1.48 -26.29 24.04
N ASP A 119 1.03 -26.29 22.78
CA ASP A 119 -0.05 -27.19 22.31
C ASP A 119 0.36 -28.66 22.31
N THR A 120 1.64 -28.96 22.05
CA THR A 120 2.16 -30.33 22.11
C THR A 120 2.31 -30.88 23.53
N LEU A 121 2.24 -30.01 24.54
CA LEU A 121 2.47 -30.35 25.94
C LEU A 121 1.25 -31.06 26.52
N LYS A 122 1.43 -32.28 27.02
CA LYS A 122 0.32 -33.08 27.58
C LYS A 122 0.26 -32.94 29.10
N GLN A 123 -0.92 -33.19 29.65
CA GLN A 123 -1.13 -33.22 31.11
C GLN A 123 -0.24 -34.26 31.82
N SER A 124 0.15 -35.34 31.13
CA SER A 124 1.11 -36.34 31.60
C SER A 124 2.49 -35.74 31.89
N ASP A 125 2.92 -34.80 31.05
CA ASP A 125 4.26 -34.23 31.14
C ASP A 125 4.31 -33.21 32.30
N ILE A 126 3.20 -32.49 32.52
CA ILE A 126 2.99 -31.62 33.69
C ILE A 126 2.98 -32.43 34.99
N THR A 127 2.30 -33.58 35.01
CA THR A 127 2.27 -34.45 36.19
C THR A 127 3.64 -35.05 36.50
N LEU A 128 4.47 -35.33 35.49
CA LEU A 128 5.85 -35.76 35.66
C LEU A 128 6.69 -34.68 36.34
N VAL A 129 6.62 -33.43 35.87
CA VAL A 129 7.32 -32.29 36.51
C VAL A 129 6.85 -32.08 37.96
N LYS A 130 5.55 -32.20 38.22
CA LYS A 130 4.97 -32.13 39.58
C LYS A 130 5.48 -33.24 40.51
N SER A 131 5.74 -34.44 39.99
CA SER A 131 6.14 -35.60 40.79
C SER A 131 7.60 -35.53 41.28
N MET A 132 8.40 -34.58 40.75
CA MET A 132 9.80 -34.41 41.12
C MET A 132 9.93 -33.82 42.54
N LYS A 133 10.37 -34.63 43.49
CA LYS A 133 10.63 -34.18 44.87
C LYS A 133 11.82 -33.21 44.96
N ASN A 134 12.84 -33.43 44.14
CA ASN A 134 14.03 -32.58 44.00
C ASN A 134 14.30 -32.31 42.51
N PRO A 135 13.66 -31.30 41.91
CA PRO A 135 13.89 -30.98 40.49
C PRO A 135 15.32 -30.45 40.26
N PRO A 136 15.92 -30.73 39.08
CA PRO A 136 17.18 -30.12 38.66
C PRO A 136 17.13 -28.59 38.69
N ASN A 137 18.27 -27.93 38.88
CA ASN A 137 18.35 -26.47 38.94
C ASN A 137 17.72 -25.80 37.71
N VAL A 138 17.97 -26.35 36.53
CA VAL A 138 17.42 -25.90 35.25
C VAL A 138 15.89 -25.91 35.23
N VAL A 139 15.25 -26.93 35.82
CA VAL A 139 13.78 -27.02 35.91
C VAL A 139 13.23 -26.01 36.91
N LYS A 140 13.93 -25.78 38.03
CA LYS A 140 13.55 -24.74 39.01
C LYS A 140 13.56 -23.35 38.38
N LEU A 141 14.62 -23.02 37.63
CA LEU A 141 14.76 -21.73 36.95
C LEU A 141 13.63 -21.48 35.94
N VAL A 142 13.25 -22.48 35.14
CA VAL A 142 12.14 -22.36 34.19
C VAL A 142 10.81 -22.15 34.90
N MET A 143 10.53 -22.93 35.95
CA MET A 143 9.29 -22.80 36.70
C MET A 143 9.18 -21.49 37.47
N GLU A 144 10.29 -21.01 38.02
CA GLU A 144 10.38 -19.69 38.65
C GLU A 144 10.08 -18.57 37.64
N ALA A 145 10.67 -18.62 36.45
CA ALA A 145 10.42 -17.66 35.40
C ALA A 145 8.94 -17.67 34.94
N VAL A 146 8.30 -18.85 34.85
CA VAL A 146 6.85 -18.96 34.57
C VAL A 146 6.01 -18.32 35.68
N CYS A 147 6.35 -18.54 36.96
CA CYS A 147 5.64 -17.92 38.08
C CYS A 147 5.76 -16.39 38.06
N ILE A 148 6.94 -15.86 37.73
CA ILE A 148 7.16 -14.42 37.58
C ILE A 148 6.31 -13.84 36.44
N MET A 149 6.24 -14.53 35.30
CA MET A 149 5.41 -14.12 34.16
C MET A 149 3.91 -14.09 34.49
N LEU A 150 3.43 -15.07 35.28
CA LEU A 150 2.04 -15.12 35.74
C LEU A 150 1.76 -14.25 36.99
N ASN A 151 2.76 -13.48 37.44
CA ASN A 151 2.68 -12.61 38.62
C ASN A 151 2.29 -13.35 39.91
N GLU A 152 2.72 -14.60 40.04
CA GLU A 152 2.50 -15.42 41.24
C GLU A 152 3.52 -15.09 42.31
N LYS A 153 3.06 -14.94 43.56
CA LYS A 153 3.93 -14.56 44.67
C LYS A 153 4.82 -15.73 45.08
N ALA A 154 6.10 -15.45 45.30
CA ALA A 154 7.01 -16.42 45.89
C ALA A 154 6.61 -16.73 47.34
N ASP A 155 6.77 -17.99 47.76
CA ASP A 155 6.70 -18.33 49.17
C ASP A 155 8.07 -18.01 49.80
N ARG A 156 8.09 -17.22 50.89
CA ARG A 156 9.34 -16.90 51.60
C ARG A 156 9.66 -18.04 52.55
N LYS A 157 10.78 -18.74 52.33
CA LYS A 157 11.26 -19.78 53.24
C LYS A 157 12.63 -19.41 53.81
N PRO A 158 12.90 -19.75 55.08
CA PRO A 158 14.24 -19.64 55.62
C PRO A 158 15.12 -20.70 54.94
N ASP A 159 16.20 -20.25 54.32
CA ASP A 159 17.28 -21.11 53.90
C ASP A 159 17.96 -21.73 55.13
N GLY A 160 18.67 -22.85 54.95
CA GLY A 160 19.39 -23.53 56.04
C GLY A 160 20.44 -22.67 56.77
N THR A 161 20.65 -21.43 56.29
CA THR A 161 21.53 -20.38 56.82
C THR A 161 20.77 -19.26 57.58
N GLY A 162 19.45 -19.34 57.74
CA GLY A 162 18.62 -18.35 58.43
C GLY A 162 18.22 -17.13 57.59
N ARG A 163 18.60 -17.07 56.30
CA ARG A 163 18.19 -16.01 55.37
C ARG A 163 16.87 -16.38 54.68
N MET A 164 15.93 -15.44 54.59
CA MET A 164 14.66 -15.66 53.87
C MET A 164 14.93 -15.61 52.36
N ILE A 165 14.85 -16.76 51.68
CA ILE A 165 14.93 -16.86 50.23
C ILE A 165 13.51 -16.97 49.65
N GLU A 166 13.30 -16.34 48.51
CA GLU A 166 12.08 -16.47 47.72
C GLU A 166 12.10 -17.83 47.01
N ASP A 167 11.36 -18.80 47.55
CA ASP A 167 11.20 -20.13 46.95
C ASP A 167 9.96 -20.12 46.05
N TYR A 168 10.21 -20.06 44.75
CA TYR A 168 9.16 -20.13 43.75
C TYR A 168 8.69 -21.57 43.47
N TRP A 169 9.39 -22.59 43.98
CA TRP A 169 9.03 -23.98 43.69
C TRP A 169 7.66 -24.37 44.28
N SER A 170 7.36 -23.99 45.52
CA SER A 170 6.05 -24.28 46.11
C SER A 170 4.90 -23.52 45.43
N SER A 171 5.13 -22.28 45.00
CA SER A 171 4.17 -21.53 44.18
C SER A 171 3.99 -22.18 42.80
N SER A 172 5.08 -22.66 42.19
CA SER A 172 5.02 -23.36 40.91
C SER A 172 4.26 -24.68 40.98
N LEU A 173 4.33 -25.42 42.09
CA LEU A 173 3.54 -26.63 42.31
C LEU A 173 2.04 -26.32 42.45
N LYS A 174 1.67 -25.22 43.11
CA LYS A 174 0.26 -24.75 43.16
C LYS A 174 -0.25 -24.43 41.75
N LEU A 175 0.61 -23.82 40.94
CA LEU A 175 0.32 -23.43 39.57
C LEU A 175 0.17 -24.65 38.64
N LEU A 176 1.08 -25.63 38.73
CA LEU A 176 1.00 -26.90 37.99
C LEU A 176 -0.19 -27.79 38.43
N ASN A 177 -0.79 -27.52 39.60
CA ASN A 177 -2.02 -28.18 40.04
C ASN A 177 -3.29 -27.59 39.40
N ASP A 178 -3.22 -26.40 38.81
CA ASP A 178 -4.36 -25.81 38.10
C ASP A 178 -4.57 -26.52 36.76
N LEU A 179 -5.74 -27.12 36.57
CA LEU A 179 -6.13 -27.77 35.31
C LEU A 179 -6.20 -26.77 34.14
N LYS A 180 -6.38 -25.48 34.42
CA LYS A 180 -6.41 -24.39 33.44
C LYS A 180 -5.03 -23.77 33.19
N PHE A 181 -3.96 -24.34 33.73
CA PHE A 181 -2.61 -23.77 33.59
C PHE A 181 -2.21 -23.55 32.13
N LEU A 182 -2.35 -24.58 31.28
CA LEU A 182 -2.02 -24.46 29.85
C LEU A 182 -2.90 -23.42 29.15
N ASP A 183 -4.18 -23.37 29.48
CA ASP A 183 -5.10 -22.36 28.92
C ASP A 183 -4.72 -20.94 29.34
N ARG A 184 -4.22 -20.74 30.57
CA ARG A 184 -3.70 -19.45 31.04
C ARG A 184 -2.45 -19.02 30.30
N LEU A 185 -1.57 -19.96 29.94
CA LEU A 185 -0.37 -19.65 29.15
C LEU A 185 -0.72 -19.27 27.70
N LYS A 186 -1.68 -19.97 27.09
CA LYS A 186 -2.12 -19.70 25.72
C LYS A 186 -2.88 -18.38 25.61
N ASN A 187 -3.73 -18.07 26.59
CA ASN A 187 -4.52 -16.83 26.64
C ASN A 187 -3.81 -15.70 27.39
N TYR A 188 -2.50 -15.79 27.59
CA TYR A 188 -1.75 -14.77 28.30
C TYR A 188 -1.74 -13.45 27.49
N PRO A 189 -1.97 -12.29 28.13
CA PRO A 189 -1.99 -11.00 27.42
C PRO A 189 -0.57 -10.58 27.01
N ILE A 190 -0.14 -11.03 25.83
CA ILE A 190 1.19 -10.79 25.28
C ILE A 190 1.48 -9.30 24.99
N ASP A 191 0.45 -8.49 24.74
CA ASP A 191 0.59 -7.07 24.39
C ASP A 191 0.65 -6.15 25.63
N ASN A 192 0.27 -6.64 26.82
CA ASN A 192 0.18 -5.83 28.03
C ASN A 192 0.95 -6.46 29.20
N ILE A 193 2.22 -6.77 28.95
CA ILE A 193 3.12 -7.33 29.96
C ILE A 193 3.70 -6.19 30.79
N SER A 194 3.65 -6.32 32.12
CA SER A 194 4.24 -5.33 33.01
C SER A 194 5.76 -5.24 32.80
N ILE A 195 6.26 -4.01 32.63
CA ILE A 195 7.69 -3.72 32.43
C ILE A 195 8.54 -4.31 33.57
N ASN A 196 8.02 -4.32 34.79
CA ASN A 196 8.73 -4.85 35.96
C ASN A 196 8.94 -6.37 35.89
N ILE A 197 7.96 -7.10 35.35
CA ILE A 197 8.03 -8.55 35.17
C ILE A 197 9.09 -8.86 34.10
N MET A 198 9.00 -8.20 32.94
CA MET A 198 9.91 -8.44 31.83
C MET A 198 11.36 -8.05 32.16
N LYS A 199 11.58 -6.99 32.95
CA LYS A 199 12.92 -6.62 33.45
C LYS A 199 13.53 -7.73 34.31
N LYS A 200 12.78 -8.28 35.26
CA LYS A 200 13.25 -9.41 36.09
C LYS A 200 13.63 -10.62 35.25
N ILE A 201 12.85 -10.93 34.22
CA ILE A 201 13.14 -12.03 33.29
C ILE A 201 14.44 -11.80 32.51
N ARG A 202 14.60 -10.59 31.96
CA ARG A 202 15.80 -10.19 31.19
C ARG A 202 17.06 -10.15 32.03
N ASP A 203 16.98 -9.66 33.26
CA ASP A 203 18.18 -9.43 34.07
C ASP A 203 18.67 -10.74 34.70
N ASN A 204 17.75 -11.64 35.07
CA ASN A 204 18.10 -12.81 35.89
C ASN A 204 18.10 -14.15 35.12
N TYR A 205 17.31 -14.31 34.04
CA TYR A 205 17.11 -15.62 33.41
C TYR A 205 17.60 -15.68 31.96
N ILE A 206 17.30 -14.69 31.12
CA ILE A 206 17.72 -14.67 29.71
C ILE A 206 19.26 -14.76 29.49
N PRO A 207 20.11 -14.05 30.26
CA PRO A 207 21.56 -14.14 30.09
C PRO A 207 22.16 -15.41 30.70
N ASN A 208 21.37 -16.20 31.44
CA ASN A 208 21.85 -17.41 32.08
C ASN A 208 22.01 -18.53 31.05
N ILE A 209 23.20 -19.14 30.99
CA ILE A 209 23.51 -20.25 30.08
C ILE A 209 22.59 -21.44 30.35
N ASP A 210 22.18 -21.65 31.60
CA ASP A 210 21.26 -22.73 31.99
C ASP A 210 19.82 -22.53 31.48
N PHE A 211 19.47 -21.34 30.98
CA PHE A 211 18.14 -21.00 30.45
C PHE A 211 18.07 -21.11 28.92
N ASP A 212 18.69 -22.15 28.36
CA ASP A 212 18.58 -22.50 26.94
C ASP A 212 17.62 -23.68 26.76
N PRO A 213 16.61 -23.60 25.87
CA PRO A 213 15.72 -24.71 25.54
C PRO A 213 16.46 -26.04 25.25
N LYS A 214 17.65 -26.00 24.66
CA LYS A 214 18.46 -27.19 24.37
C LYS A 214 18.97 -27.89 25.64
N ILE A 215 19.34 -27.12 26.66
CA ILE A 215 19.84 -27.64 27.94
C ILE A 215 18.66 -28.12 28.78
N VAL A 216 17.57 -27.33 28.80
CA VAL A 216 16.33 -27.67 29.52
C VAL A 216 15.71 -28.96 28.99
N LYS A 217 15.78 -29.22 27.68
CA LYS A 217 15.29 -30.45 27.04
C LYS A 217 15.88 -31.72 27.66
N ASN A 218 17.15 -31.70 28.06
CA ASN A 218 17.82 -32.84 28.68
C ASN A 218 17.23 -33.18 30.06
N ALA A 219 16.65 -32.19 30.74
CA ALA A 219 15.99 -32.40 32.03
C ALA A 219 14.50 -32.73 31.87
N SER A 220 13.79 -32.02 30.99
CA SER A 220 12.37 -32.25 30.72
C SER A 220 11.94 -31.61 29.40
N THR A 221 11.29 -32.39 28.54
CA THR A 221 10.68 -31.91 27.30
C THR A 221 9.52 -30.93 27.54
N ALA A 222 8.80 -31.07 28.66
CA ALA A 222 7.77 -30.09 29.04
C ALA A 222 8.40 -28.74 29.41
N CYS A 223 9.52 -28.75 30.11
CA CYS A 223 10.22 -27.52 30.47
C CYS A 223 10.85 -26.83 29.25
N GLU A 224 11.20 -27.59 28.19
CA GLU A 224 11.66 -27.02 26.91
C GLU A 224 10.59 -26.11 26.29
N GLY A 225 9.33 -26.56 26.21
CA GLY A 225 8.22 -25.77 25.66
C GLY A 225 7.95 -24.50 26.45
N LEU A 226 7.98 -24.59 27.79
CA LEU A 226 7.83 -23.43 28.68
C LEU A 226 8.99 -22.43 28.54
N CYS A 227 10.22 -22.92 28.39
CA CYS A 227 11.40 -22.07 28.18
C CYS A 227 11.33 -21.32 26.83
N LYS A 228 10.96 -22.02 25.74
CA LYS A 228 10.75 -21.37 24.43
C LYS A 228 9.69 -20.29 24.48
N TRP A 229 8.59 -20.52 25.21
CA TRP A 229 7.52 -19.55 25.40
C TRP A 229 8.00 -18.26 26.08
N ILE A 230 8.79 -18.36 27.16
CA ILE A 230 9.31 -17.16 27.83
C ILE A 230 10.27 -16.38 26.92
N ILE A 231 11.16 -17.07 26.19
CA ILE A 231 12.10 -16.43 25.27
C ILE A 231 11.36 -15.76 24.10
N ALA A 232 10.32 -16.40 23.59
CA ALA A 232 9.49 -15.84 22.53
C ALA A 232 8.76 -14.57 22.99
N LEU A 233 8.24 -14.56 24.22
CA LEU A 233 7.59 -13.38 24.80
C LEU A 233 8.56 -12.22 25.03
N ASP A 234 9.81 -12.48 25.41
CA ASP A 234 10.82 -11.43 25.52
C ASP A 234 11.12 -10.76 24.17
N LYS A 235 11.31 -11.58 23.13
CA LYS A 235 11.57 -11.10 21.77
C LYS A 235 10.37 -10.32 21.23
N TYR A 236 9.16 -10.83 21.45
CA TYR A 236 7.93 -10.13 21.07
C TYR A 236 7.78 -8.79 21.80
N ASP A 237 7.98 -8.72 23.13
CA ASP A 237 7.90 -7.47 23.89
C ASP A 237 8.92 -6.42 23.40
N LYS A 238 10.14 -6.83 23.02
CA LYS A 238 11.13 -5.92 22.42
C LYS A 238 10.63 -5.34 21.10
N VAL A 239 10.12 -6.20 20.21
CA VAL A 239 9.60 -5.78 18.91
C VAL A 239 8.37 -4.89 19.08
N VAL A 240 7.42 -5.26 19.93
CA VAL A 240 6.22 -4.45 20.20
C VAL A 240 6.58 -3.06 20.72
N LYS A 241 7.58 -2.92 21.59
CA LYS A 241 8.04 -1.60 22.07
C LYS A 241 8.68 -0.74 20.98
N ILE A 242 9.33 -1.35 20.00
CA ILE A 242 9.89 -0.65 18.83
C ILE A 242 8.78 -0.28 17.84
N VAL A 243 7.82 -1.19 17.64
CA VAL A 243 6.74 -1.07 16.66
C VAL A 243 5.60 -0.16 17.16
N ALA A 244 5.34 -0.08 18.47
CA ALA A 244 4.29 0.77 19.04
C ALA A 244 4.39 2.26 18.62
N PRO A 245 5.53 2.96 18.80
CA PRO A 245 5.67 4.34 18.35
C PRO A 245 5.63 4.46 16.82
N LYS A 246 6.07 3.43 16.08
CA LYS A 246 5.99 3.43 14.61
C LYS A 246 4.55 3.28 14.12
N LYS A 247 3.74 2.44 14.77
CA LYS A 247 2.30 2.29 14.51
C LYS A 247 1.54 3.58 14.78
N GLU A 248 1.83 4.28 15.88
CA GLU A 248 1.23 5.59 16.16
C GLU A 248 1.56 6.60 15.05
N LYS A 249 2.84 6.69 14.64
CA LYS A 249 3.25 7.54 13.52
C LYS A 249 2.56 7.17 12.21
N LEU A 250 2.41 5.88 11.93
CA LEU A 250 1.71 5.39 10.75
C LEU A 250 0.23 5.79 10.79
N THR A 251 -0.44 5.65 11.93
CA THR A 251 -1.85 6.06 12.06
C THR A 251 -2.05 7.56 11.86
N ILE A 252 -1.10 8.39 12.32
CA ILE A 252 -1.12 9.84 12.09
C ILE A 252 -0.93 10.12 10.59
N ALA A 253 0.09 9.54 9.96
CA ALA A 253 0.38 9.74 8.54
C ALA A 253 -0.77 9.24 7.62
N GLU A 254 -1.41 8.12 7.95
CA GLU A 254 -2.60 7.62 7.24
C GLU A 254 -3.83 8.50 7.44
N SER A 255 -3.95 9.17 8.59
CA SER A 255 -5.05 10.11 8.84
C SER A 255 -4.88 11.42 8.04
N GLU A 256 -3.65 11.89 7.89
CA GLU A 256 -3.32 13.09 7.09
C GLU A 256 -3.54 12.86 5.59
N LEU A 257 -3.36 11.61 5.12
CA LEU A 257 -3.59 11.22 3.71
C LEU A 257 -5.06 10.99 3.33
N LYS A 258 -5.96 10.85 4.30
CA LYS A 258 -7.40 10.58 4.05
C LYS A 258 -8.23 11.85 3.88
N VAL A 259 -7.67 13.02 4.19
CA VAL A 259 -8.30 14.34 4.04
C VAL A 259 -7.96 14.89 2.66
#